data_AF-A0A1B9EP70-F1
#
_entry.id   AF-A0A1B9EP70-F1
#
_cell.length_a   1.000
_cell.length_b   1.000
_cell.length_c   1.000
_cell.angle_alpha   90.00
_cell.angle_beta   90.00
_cell.angle_gamma   90.00
#
_symmetry.space_group_name_H-M   'P 1'
#
loop_
_entity.id
_entity.type
_entity.pdbx_description
1 polymer ?
#
loop_
_entity_poly.entity_id
_entity_poly.type
_entity_poly.pdbx_seq_one_letter_code
_entity_poly.pdbx_strand_id
1 'polypeptide(L)'
;MIPLRPLPTAADPAPRDRPREPLWRDLVGEVLRRERRAQGRTLKDVSDAARISMAYLSELERGRKEASSEVLAAAAQALGLTLADVLALAGERLVSLTAARTRDRSRSGPAAPAGPMGGVLLAA
;
A
#
# COMPACT_ATOMS: atom_id res chain seq x y z
N MET A 1 -5.32 -20.90 -16.86
CA MET A 1 -6.40 -21.14 -15.88
C MET A 1 -5.77 -21.08 -14.49
N ILE A 2 -5.85 -19.94 -13.80
CA ILE A 2 -5.41 -19.81 -12.41
C ILE A 2 -6.58 -20.29 -11.55
N PRO A 3 -6.45 -21.33 -10.71
CA PRO A 3 -7.56 -21.77 -9.88
C PRO A 3 -7.81 -20.73 -8.78
N LEU A 4 -9.01 -20.16 -8.74
CA LEU A 4 -9.44 -19.29 -7.64
C LEU A 4 -9.79 -20.16 -6.44
N ARG A 5 -9.09 -19.95 -5.32
CA ARG A 5 -9.37 -20.57 -4.03
C ARG A 5 -10.66 -19.94 -3.44
N PRO A 6 -11.60 -20.71 -2.88
CA PRO A 6 -12.80 -20.14 -2.26
C PRO A 6 -12.43 -19.25 -1.06
N LEU A 7 -13.03 -18.06 -0.98
CA LEU A 7 -12.90 -17.19 0.19
C LEU A 7 -13.75 -17.72 1.35
N PRO A 8 -13.21 -17.73 2.59
CA PRO A 8 -13.97 -18.09 3.77
C PRO A 8 -15.16 -17.14 3.95
N THR A 9 -16.35 -17.72 4.12
CA THR A 9 -17.57 -17.03 4.53
C THR A 9 -17.68 -17.05 6.06
N ALA A 10 -18.36 -16.02 6.59
CA ALA A 10 -18.54 -15.62 7.98
C ALA A 10 -17.45 -14.70 8.56
N ALA A 11 -17.92 -13.49 8.84
CA ALA A 11 -17.22 -12.38 9.45
C ALA A 11 -16.83 -12.71 10.90
N ASP A 12 -15.56 -13.01 11.09
CA ASP A 12 -14.89 -12.77 12.36
C ASP A 12 -14.47 -11.28 12.35
N PRO A 13 -14.81 -10.44 13.35
CA PRO A 13 -14.30 -9.08 13.44
C PRO A 13 -12.80 -9.18 13.72
N ALA A 14 -12.01 -9.29 12.65
CA ALA A 14 -10.57 -9.39 12.70
C ALA A 14 -9.99 -8.24 13.54
N PRO A 15 -8.90 -8.48 14.29
CA PRO A 15 -8.24 -7.44 15.06
C PRO A 15 -7.97 -6.23 14.16
N ARG A 16 -8.48 -5.06 14.56
CA ARG A 16 -8.43 -3.81 13.77
C ARG A 16 -6.99 -3.33 13.48
N ASP A 17 -5.99 -3.96 14.10
CA ASP A 17 -4.57 -3.62 14.03
C ASP A 17 -3.75 -4.51 13.10
N ARG A 18 -4.34 -5.47 12.37
CA ARG A 18 -3.59 -6.09 11.27
C ARG A 18 -3.39 -5.03 10.19
N PRO A 19 -2.15 -4.69 9.80
CA PRO A 19 -1.95 -3.76 8.70
C PRO A 19 -2.75 -4.27 7.50
N ARG A 20 -3.49 -3.45 6.77
CA ARG A 20 -4.14 -3.95 5.54
C ARG A 20 -3.11 -3.94 4.41
N GLU A 21 -3.31 -4.78 3.41
CA GLU A 21 -2.51 -4.65 2.20
C GLU A 21 -2.73 -3.24 1.62
N PRO A 22 -1.67 -2.50 1.21
CA PRO A 22 -1.83 -1.15 0.69
C PRO A 22 -2.74 -1.16 -0.54
N LEU A 23 -3.61 -0.15 -0.66
CA LEU A 23 -4.43 -0.02 -1.86
C LEU A 23 -3.60 0.60 -2.98
N TRP A 24 -3.93 0.22 -4.22
CA TRP A 24 -3.28 0.74 -5.41
C TRP A 24 -3.30 2.28 -5.48
N ARG A 25 -4.46 2.90 -5.21
CA ARG A 25 -4.62 4.36 -5.16
C ARG A 25 -3.72 5.06 -4.14
N ASP A 26 -3.41 4.40 -3.02
CA ASP A 26 -2.55 4.98 -1.99
C ASP A 26 -1.09 5.02 -2.48
N LEU A 27 -0.64 3.92 -3.10
CA LEU A 27 0.71 3.80 -3.65
C LEU A 27 0.95 4.78 -4.80
N VAL A 28 0.01 4.85 -5.75
CA VAL A 28 0.10 5.79 -6.86
C VAL A 28 0.06 7.23 -6.36
N GLY A 29 -0.86 7.54 -5.42
CA GLY A 29 -0.94 8.86 -4.80
C GLY A 29 0.38 9.26 -4.13
N GLU A 30 1.01 8.35 -3.39
CA GLU A 30 2.33 8.55 -2.76
C GLU A 30 3.41 8.84 -3.80
N VAL A 31 3.46 8.07 -4.91
CA VAL A 31 4.42 8.26 -6.00
C VAL A 31 4.27 9.64 -6.64
N LEU A 32 3.06 10.02 -7.05
CA LEU A 32 2.80 11.32 -7.67
C LEU A 32 3.16 12.47 -6.72
N ARG A 33 2.79 12.35 -5.44
CA ARG A 33 3.10 13.35 -4.41
C ARG A 33 4.60 13.48 -4.18
N ARG A 34 5.33 12.35 -4.11
CA ARG A 34 6.78 12.32 -3.92
C ARG A 34 7.46 13.01 -5.09
N GLU A 35 7.09 12.65 -6.31
CA GLU A 35 7.69 13.21 -7.53
C GLU A 35 7.45 14.72 -7.62
N ARG A 36 6.19 15.16 -7.45
CA ARG A 36 5.85 16.59 -7.42
C ARG A 36 6.70 17.37 -6.42
N ARG A 37 6.88 16.82 -5.21
CA ARG A 37 7.67 17.45 -4.14
C ARG A 37 9.16 17.46 -4.44
N ALA A 38 9.68 16.40 -5.05
CA ALA A 38 11.08 16.35 -5.49
C ALA A 38 11.37 17.44 -6.53
N GLN A 39 10.40 17.74 -7.40
CA GLN A 39 10.46 18.83 -8.37
C GLN A 39 10.22 20.23 -7.76
N GLY A 40 9.89 20.33 -6.47
CA GLY A 40 9.53 21.61 -5.82
C GLY A 40 8.24 22.25 -6.34
N ARG A 41 7.38 21.50 -7.05
CA ARG A 41 6.18 22.03 -7.70
C ARG A 41 4.97 22.06 -6.77
N THR A 42 4.13 23.07 -6.92
CA THR A 42 2.89 23.17 -6.16
C THR A 42 1.81 22.25 -6.75
N LEU A 43 0.74 22.00 -5.97
CA LEU A 43 -0.44 21.29 -6.49
C LEU A 43 -1.04 22.02 -7.70
N LYS A 44 -1.00 23.37 -7.70
CA LYS A 44 -1.52 24.19 -8.79
C LYS A 44 -0.75 23.95 -10.08
N ASP A 45 0.58 23.96 -10.01
CA ASP A 45 1.44 23.81 -11.20
C ASP A 45 1.24 22.47 -11.91
N VAL A 46 0.98 21.41 -11.13
CA VAL A 46 0.77 20.07 -11.69
C VAL A 46 -0.68 19.88 -12.12
N SER A 47 -1.66 20.38 -11.36
CA SER A 47 -3.07 20.26 -11.72
C SER A 47 -3.40 21.02 -13.01
N ASP A 48 -2.81 22.21 -13.18
CA ASP A 48 -2.99 23.02 -14.39
C ASP A 48 -2.42 22.29 -15.62
N ALA A 49 -1.21 21.72 -15.50
CA ALA A 49 -0.58 20.94 -16.57
C ALA A 49 -1.34 19.63 -16.89
N ALA A 50 -1.87 18.96 -15.86
CA ALA A 50 -2.66 17.74 -16.00
C ALA A 50 -4.13 17.99 -16.41
N ARG A 51 -4.56 19.26 -16.50
CA ARG A 51 -5.93 19.68 -16.80
C ARG A 51 -6.99 19.06 -15.87
N ILE A 52 -6.65 18.96 -14.59
CA ILE A 52 -7.57 18.53 -13.53
C ILE A 52 -7.64 19.58 -12.43
N SER A 53 -8.63 19.51 -11.54
CA SER A 53 -8.70 20.46 -10.44
C SER A 53 -7.61 20.19 -9.39
N MET A 54 -7.11 21.25 -8.76
CA MET A 54 -6.18 21.14 -7.61
C MET A 54 -6.74 20.26 -6.50
N ALA A 55 -8.03 20.39 -6.21
CA ALA A 55 -8.71 19.59 -5.19
C ALA A 55 -8.66 18.10 -5.57
N TYR A 56 -8.93 17.76 -6.84
CA TYR A 56 -8.90 16.38 -7.30
C TYR A 56 -7.49 15.78 -7.29
N LEU A 57 -6.48 16.52 -7.74
CA LEU A 57 -5.08 16.08 -7.60
C LEU A 57 -4.70 15.84 -6.14
N SER A 58 -5.17 16.70 -5.24
CA SER A 58 -4.92 16.52 -3.81
C SER A 58 -5.59 15.25 -3.27
N GLU A 59 -6.84 14.94 -3.67
CA GLU A 59 -7.51 13.66 -3.35
C GLU A 59 -6.73 12.45 -3.85
N LEU A 60 -6.21 12.53 -5.07
CA LEU A 60 -5.35 11.54 -5.70
C LEU A 60 -4.07 11.28 -4.89
N GLU A 61 -3.31 12.32 -4.57
CA GLU A 61 -2.07 12.23 -3.78
C GLU A 61 -2.24 11.65 -2.39
N ARG A 62 -3.48 11.63 -1.88
CA ARG A 62 -3.83 11.10 -0.56
C ARG A 62 -4.57 9.77 -0.64
N GLY A 63 -4.67 9.16 -1.82
CA GLY A 63 -5.33 7.87 -2.03
C GLY A 63 -6.82 7.88 -1.70
N ARG A 64 -7.48 9.04 -1.81
CA ARG A 64 -8.92 9.17 -1.48
C ARG A 64 -9.85 8.90 -2.66
N LYS A 65 -9.30 8.84 -3.88
CA LYS A 65 -10.05 8.58 -5.11
C LYS A 65 -9.35 7.53 -5.95
N GLU A 66 -10.17 6.70 -6.60
CA GLU A 66 -9.74 5.89 -7.73
C GLU A 66 -9.74 6.81 -8.97
N ALA A 67 -8.60 7.01 -9.58
CA ALA A 67 -8.50 7.75 -10.84
C ALA A 67 -8.67 6.80 -12.02
N SER A 68 -9.24 7.32 -13.11
CA SER A 68 -9.20 6.62 -14.39
C SER A 68 -7.75 6.55 -14.90
N SER A 69 -7.49 5.62 -15.81
CA SER A 69 -6.18 5.47 -16.45
C SER A 69 -5.76 6.73 -17.20
N GLU A 70 -6.71 7.45 -17.81
CA GLU A 70 -6.46 8.72 -18.52
C GLU A 70 -6.00 9.82 -17.56
N VAL A 71 -6.64 9.94 -16.38
CA VAL A 71 -6.24 10.91 -15.36
C VAL A 71 -4.85 10.59 -14.81
N LEU A 72 -4.56 9.31 -14.56
CA LEU A 72 -3.23 8.89 -14.11
C LEU A 72 -2.16 9.19 -15.16
N ALA A 73 -2.44 8.91 -16.43
CA ALA A 73 -1.53 9.23 -17.53
C ALA A 73 -1.29 10.74 -17.65
N ALA A 74 -2.34 11.56 -17.52
CA ALA A 74 -2.21 13.02 -17.57
C ALA A 74 -1.38 13.56 -16.39
N ALA A 75 -1.61 13.07 -15.17
CA ALA A 75 -0.84 13.46 -14.00
C ALA A 75 0.64 13.02 -14.08
N ALA A 76 0.90 11.81 -14.58
CA ALA A 76 2.26 11.32 -14.83
C ALA A 76 3.00 12.20 -15.84
N GLN A 77 2.37 12.46 -17.00
CA GLN A 77 2.94 13.32 -18.04
C GLN A 77 3.19 14.75 -17.53
N ALA A 78 2.25 15.29 -16.74
CA ALA A 78 2.43 16.60 -16.11
C ALA A 78 3.65 16.66 -15.19
N LEU A 79 4.11 15.53 -14.65
CA LEU A 79 5.33 15.38 -13.85
C LEU A 79 6.54 14.92 -14.67
N GLY A 80 6.46 14.84 -15.99
CA GLY A 80 7.56 14.36 -16.84
C GLY A 80 7.81 12.85 -16.73
N LEU A 81 6.85 12.10 -16.22
CA LEU A 81 6.90 10.65 -16.13
C LEU A 81 6.02 9.99 -17.20
N THR A 82 6.36 8.76 -17.55
CA THR A 82 5.43 7.86 -18.25
C THR A 82 4.54 7.12 -17.24
N LEU A 83 3.43 6.56 -17.72
CA LEU A 83 2.61 5.68 -16.88
C LEU A 83 3.38 4.43 -16.43
N ALA A 84 4.31 3.94 -17.24
CA ALA A 84 5.17 2.80 -16.90
C ALA A 84 6.08 3.13 -15.70
N ASP A 85 6.63 4.34 -15.64
CA ASP A 85 7.45 4.79 -14.50
C ASP A 85 6.63 4.80 -13.20
N VAL A 86 5.41 5.33 -13.25
CA VAL A 86 4.50 5.33 -12.09
C VAL A 86 4.18 3.91 -11.63
N LEU A 87 3.92 3.00 -12.58
CA LEU A 87 3.65 1.58 -12.29
C LEU A 87 4.88 0.90 -11.64
N ALA A 88 6.07 1.14 -12.17
CA ALA A 88 7.31 0.58 -11.64
C ALA A 88 7.57 1.08 -10.21
N LEU A 89 7.50 2.40 -9.98
CA LEU A 89 7.72 3.01 -8.66
C LEU A 89 6.69 2.55 -7.63
N ALA A 90 5.42 2.46 -8.01
CA ALA A 90 4.37 1.97 -7.11
C ALA A 90 4.54 0.47 -6.80
N GLY A 91 4.95 -0.33 -7.79
CA GLY A 91 5.28 -1.74 -7.62
C GLY A 91 6.47 -1.97 -6.67
N GLU A 92 7.57 -1.24 -6.87
CA GLU A 92 8.74 -1.25 -5.97
C GLU A 92 8.34 -0.89 -4.53
N ARG A 93 7.46 0.10 -4.37
CA ARG A 93 6.94 0.51 -3.07
C ARG A 93 6.12 -0.60 -2.42
N LEU A 94 5.23 -1.25 -3.17
CA LEU A 94 4.45 -2.38 -2.69
C LEU A 94 5.35 -3.55 -2.25
N VAL A 95 6.33 -3.92 -3.06
CA VAL A 95 7.31 -4.97 -2.73
C VAL A 95 8.08 -4.61 -1.46
N SER A 96 8.50 -3.36 -1.31
CA SER A 96 9.22 -2.89 -0.13
C SER A 96 8.36 -2.98 1.15
N LEU A 97 7.09 -2.56 1.07
CA LEU A 97 6.15 -2.62 2.19
C LEU A 97 5.81 -4.06 2.59
N THR A 98 5.59 -4.94 1.61
CA THR A 98 5.32 -6.36 1.87
C THR A 98 6.54 -7.07 2.48
N ALA A 99 7.75 -6.80 1.99
CA ALA A 99 8.98 -7.33 2.56
C ALA A 99 9.25 -6.84 3.99
N ALA A 100 8.96 -5.56 4.28
CA ALA A 100 9.06 -5.02 5.64
C ALA A 100 8.09 -5.73 6.60
N ARG A 101 6.86 -5.98 6.15
CA ARG A 101 5.82 -6.65 6.93
C ARG A 101 6.15 -8.10 7.24
N THR A 102 6.73 -8.83 6.28
CA THR A 102 7.19 -10.20 6.50
C THR A 102 8.26 -10.27 7.59
N ARG A 103 9.19 -9.30 7.59
CA ARG A 103 10.23 -9.17 8.63
C ARG A 103 9.67 -8.82 10.01
N ASP A 104 8.66 -7.95 10.08
CA ASP A 104 8.03 -7.60 11.35
C ASP A 104 7.31 -8.80 11.99
N ARG A 105 6.64 -9.60 11.15
CA ARG A 105 5.98 -10.84 11.58
C ARG A 105 6.97 -11.91 12.04
N SER A 106 8.13 -12.04 11.41
CA SER A 106 9.16 -12.99 11.87
C SER A 106 9.80 -12.55 13.20
N ARG A 107 9.96 -11.24 13.43
CA ARG A 107 10.45 -10.70 14.71
C ARG A 107 9.44 -10.83 15.85
N SER A 108 8.15 -10.73 15.54
CA SER A 108 7.09 -10.79 16.56
C SER A 108 6.81 -12.22 17.06
N GLY A 109 7.17 -13.26 16.29
CA GLY A 109 6.97 -14.68 16.63
C GLY A 109 5.49 -15.08 16.87
N PRO A 110 5.08 -16.34 16.67
CA PRO A 110 3.87 -16.80 17.33
C PRO A 110 4.14 -16.79 18.84
N ALA A 111 3.28 -16.16 19.64
CA ALA A 111 3.27 -16.39 21.08
C ALA A 111 3.22 -17.91 21.28
N ALA A 112 4.26 -18.49 21.87
CA ALA A 112 4.28 -19.92 22.19
C ALA A 112 3.02 -20.25 22.98
N PRO A 113 2.32 -21.36 22.70
CA PRO A 113 1.24 -21.79 23.58
C PRO A 113 1.85 -21.98 24.96
N ALA A 114 1.30 -21.29 25.96
CA ALA A 114 1.68 -21.44 27.35
C ALA A 114 1.47 -22.91 27.74
N GLY A 115 2.54 -23.71 27.69
CA GLY A 115 2.54 -25.07 28.20
C GLY A 115 2.41 -25.00 29.73
N PRO A 116 1.53 -25.79 30.36
CA PRO A 116 1.46 -25.82 31.81
C PRO A 116 2.71 -26.50 32.36
N MET A 117 3.43 -25.77 33.20
CA MET A 117 4.44 -26.29 34.13
C MET A 117 3.73 -27.09 35.23
N GLY A 118 4.24 -28.30 35.51
CA GLY A 118 3.97 -29.07 36.73
C GLY A 118 3.70 -30.55 36.43
N GLY A 119 4.43 -31.53 36.92
CA GLY A 119 5.60 -31.51 37.78
C GLY A 119 6.07 -32.96 38.05
N VAL A 120 7.32 -33.03 38.48
CA VAL A 120 7.97 -34.09 39.27
C VAL A 120 8.15 -35.47 38.65
N LEU A 121 9.42 -35.75 38.34
CA LEU A 121 10.04 -37.06 38.18
C LEU A 121 10.28 -37.67 39.58
N LEU A 122 9.81 -38.88 39.85
CA LEU A 122 10.40 -39.74 40.87
C LEU A 122 10.41 -41.19 40.36
N ALA A 123 11.62 -41.66 40.12
CA ALA A 123 11.94 -43.05 39.89
C ALA A 123 11.97 -43.80 41.23
N ALA A 124 11.49 -45.04 41.21
CA ALA A 124 11.88 -46.13 42.09
C ALA A 124 11.75 -47.44 41.32
#